data_AF-A0A662RDF6-F1
#
_entry.id   AF-A0A662RDF6-F1
#
_cell.length_a   1.000
_cell.length_b   1.000
_cell.length_c   1.000
_cell.angle_alpha   90.00
_cell.angle_beta   90.00
_cell.angle_gamma   90.00
#
_symmetry.space_group_name_H-M   'P 1'
#
loop_
_entity.id
_entity.type
_entity.pdbx_description
1 polymer ?
#
loop_
_entity_poly.entity_id
_entity_poly.type
_entity_poly.pdbx_seq_one_letter_code
_entity_poly.pdbx_strand_id
1 'polypeptide(L)'
;MSSYEYPAIKIARLAVDKKYGRKGVGSFLLLAAVGKALKISDDVGYRFITVDSKQDSIEFYEKQGGFELAKKRKNDPYPTMYLDILPIKEELKSVNTELGDFKSTKN
;
A
#
# COMPACT_ATOMS: atom_id res chain seq x y z
N MET A 1 -9.23 -24.00 12.36
CA MET A 1 -8.11 -23.27 11.73
C MET A 1 -8.26 -21.82 12.12
N SER A 2 -7.39 -21.30 12.99
CA SER A 2 -7.49 -19.92 13.48
C SER A 2 -7.38 -18.94 12.31
N SER A 3 -8.31 -17.99 12.25
CA SER A 3 -8.21 -16.82 11.38
C SER A 3 -7.11 -15.92 11.94
N TYR A 4 -5.96 -15.85 11.29
CA TYR A 4 -4.94 -14.87 11.64
C TYR A 4 -5.39 -13.50 11.10
N GLU A 5 -5.64 -12.58 12.02
CA GLU A 5 -5.93 -11.18 11.70
C GLU A 5 -4.65 -10.36 11.79
N TYR A 6 -4.36 -9.59 10.76
CA TYR A 6 -3.21 -8.71 10.71
C TYR A 6 -3.66 -7.25 10.79
N PRO A 7 -2.98 -6.41 11.58
CA PRO A 7 -3.25 -4.97 11.60
C PRO A 7 -3.06 -4.36 10.20
N ALA A 8 -3.93 -3.41 9.85
CA ALA A 8 -3.92 -2.74 8.57
C ALA A 8 -4.30 -1.26 8.69
N ILE A 9 -3.76 -0.43 7.81
CA ILE A 9 -4.22 0.95 7.60
C ILE A 9 -5.16 0.98 6.40
N LYS A 10 -6.26 1.72 6.49
CA LYS A 10 -7.24 1.83 5.40
C LYS A 10 -7.19 3.19 4.73
N ILE A 11 -7.05 3.21 3.40
CA ILE A 11 -7.36 4.41 2.61
C ILE A 11 -8.88 4.43 2.44
N ALA A 12 -9.57 5.11 3.36
CA ALA A 12 -11.03 5.07 3.43
C ALA A 12 -11.70 5.77 2.24
N ARG A 13 -11.08 6.83 1.70
CA ARG A 13 -11.58 7.61 0.56
C ARG A 13 -10.41 8.14 -0.26
N LEU A 14 -10.52 8.00 -1.57
CA LEU A 14 -9.65 8.62 -2.55
C LEU A 14 -10.52 9.08 -3.72
N ALA A 15 -10.46 10.35 -4.06
CA ALA A 15 -11.25 10.93 -5.13
C ALA A 15 -10.49 12.07 -5.81
N VAL A 16 -10.78 12.26 -7.09
CA VAL A 16 -10.28 13.38 -7.89
C VAL A 16 -11.49 14.08 -8.47
N ASP A 17 -11.48 15.41 -8.44
CA ASP A 17 -12.50 16.19 -9.13
C ASP A 17 -12.49 15.88 -10.64
N LYS A 18 -13.68 15.78 -11.24
CA LYS A 18 -13.84 15.36 -12.65
C LYS A 18 -13.04 16.23 -13.63
N LYS A 19 -12.84 17.51 -13.33
CA LYS A 19 -12.03 18.45 -14.14
C LYS A 19 -10.55 18.04 -14.24
N TYR A 20 -10.07 17.28 -13.26
CA TYR A 20 -8.68 16.84 -13.14
C TYR A 20 -8.50 15.32 -13.33
N GLY A 21 -9.57 14.62 -13.73
CA GLY A 21 -9.51 13.19 -14.04
C GLY A 21 -8.56 12.88 -15.20
N ARG A 22 -7.95 11.68 -15.16
CA ARG A 22 -7.01 11.16 -16.18
C ARG A 22 -5.77 12.03 -16.45
N LYS A 23 -5.40 12.90 -15.52
CA LYS A 23 -4.18 13.75 -15.58
C LYS A 23 -3.09 13.29 -14.58
N GLY A 24 -3.15 12.05 -14.11
CA GLY A 24 -2.20 11.51 -13.11
C GLY A 24 -2.43 11.95 -11.66
N VAL A 25 -3.35 12.89 -11.39
CA VAL A 25 -3.63 13.39 -10.03
C VAL A 25 -4.01 12.27 -9.07
N GLY A 26 -4.86 11.33 -9.50
CA GLY A 26 -5.28 10.20 -8.66
C GLY A 26 -4.10 9.30 -8.27
N SER A 27 -3.23 8.98 -9.23
CA SER A 27 -2.03 8.17 -8.98
C SER A 27 -1.07 8.88 -8.03
N PHE A 28 -0.88 10.19 -8.19
CA PHE A 28 -0.07 10.99 -7.28
C PHE A 28 -0.63 10.98 -5.85
N LEU A 29 -1.95 11.18 -5.69
CA LEU A 29 -2.60 11.12 -4.38
C LEU A 29 -2.48 9.73 -3.74
N LEU A 30 -2.62 8.66 -4.54
CA LEU A 30 -2.43 7.29 -4.06
C LEU A 30 -0.99 7.08 -3.55
N LEU A 31 0.01 7.49 -4.33
CA LEU A 31 1.42 7.41 -3.94
C LEU A 31 1.70 8.19 -2.65
N ALA A 32 1.16 9.41 -2.53
CA ALA A 32 1.30 10.23 -1.34
C ALA A 32 0.67 9.56 -0.10
N ALA A 33 -0.51 8.94 -0.26
CA ALA A 33 -1.17 8.20 0.80
C ALA A 33 -0.39 6.95 1.23
N VAL A 34 0.10 6.16 0.26
CA VAL A 34 0.94 4.98 0.53
C VAL A 34 2.24 5.39 1.21
N GLY A 35 2.92 6.42 0.73
CA GLY A 35 4.15 6.94 1.34
C GLY A 35 3.93 7.44 2.77
N LYS A 36 2.80 8.12 3.05
CA LYS A 36 2.45 8.51 4.42
C LYS A 36 2.20 7.29 5.29
N ALA A 37 1.47 6.29 4.79
CA ALA A 37 1.24 5.05 5.52
C ALA A 37 2.58 4.39 5.86
N LEU A 38 3.46 4.17 4.88
CA LEU A 38 4.77 3.54 5.10
C LEU A 38 5.57 4.22 6.22
N LYS A 39 5.56 5.56 6.31
CA LYS A 39 6.18 6.29 7.43
C LYS A 39 5.54 5.95 8.79
N ILE A 40 4.21 5.91 8.86
CA ILE A 40 3.48 5.52 10.09
C ILE A 40 3.81 4.08 10.51
N SER A 41 4.18 3.22 9.54
CA SER A 41 4.50 1.81 9.84
C SER A 41 5.73 1.62 10.73
N ASP A 42 6.58 2.65 10.85
CA ASP A 42 7.74 2.63 11.74
C ASP A 42 7.34 2.82 13.21
N ASP A 43 6.17 3.42 13.48
CA ASP A 43 5.69 3.71 14.84
C ASP A 43 4.62 2.72 15.32
N VAL A 44 3.69 2.30 14.45
CA VAL A 44 2.44 1.62 14.86
C VAL A 44 2.41 0.12 14.53
N GLY A 45 3.27 -0.35 13.62
CA GLY A 45 3.38 -1.77 13.25
C GLY A 45 2.11 -2.35 12.60
N TYR A 46 2.06 -2.38 11.27
CA TYR A 46 0.97 -3.02 10.53
C TYR A 46 1.50 -3.66 9.24
N ARG A 47 0.75 -4.61 8.67
CA ARG A 47 1.20 -5.39 7.49
C ARG A 47 0.60 -4.91 6.18
N PHE A 48 -0.66 -4.47 6.22
CA PHE A 48 -1.41 -4.19 5.00
C PHE A 48 -1.89 -2.74 4.95
N ILE A 49 -1.88 -2.17 3.74
CA ILE A 49 -2.71 -1.02 3.41
C ILE A 49 -3.94 -1.56 2.67
N THR A 50 -5.14 -1.17 3.04
CA THR A 50 -6.38 -1.71 2.47
C THR A 50 -7.26 -0.63 1.86
N VAL A 51 -8.04 -1.02 0.86
CA VAL A 51 -9.13 -0.23 0.28
C VAL A 51 -10.35 -1.10 0.09
N ASP A 52 -11.54 -0.51 0.18
CA ASP A 52 -12.75 -1.11 -0.39
C ASP A 52 -13.00 -0.40 -1.72
N SER A 53 -12.69 -1.10 -2.81
CA SER A 53 -12.70 -0.51 -4.14
C SER A 53 -14.10 -0.51 -4.72
N LYS A 54 -14.44 0.49 -5.54
CA LYS A 54 -15.56 0.33 -6.48
C LYS A 54 -15.13 -0.62 -7.59
N GLN A 55 -16.08 -1.34 -8.17
CA GLN A 55 -15.78 -2.31 -9.24
C GLN A 55 -14.99 -1.71 -10.41
N ASP A 56 -15.33 -0.47 -10.80
CA ASP A 56 -14.69 0.29 -11.87
C ASP A 56 -13.29 0.85 -11.52
N SER A 57 -12.91 0.76 -10.26
CA SER A 57 -11.67 1.33 -9.72
C SER A 57 -10.62 0.27 -9.37
N ILE A 58 -10.95 -1.03 -9.50
CA ILE A 58 -10.03 -2.14 -9.21
C ILE A 58 -8.75 -2.01 -10.02
N GLU A 59 -8.87 -1.86 -11.33
CA GLU A 59 -7.72 -1.74 -12.24
C GLU A 59 -6.83 -0.54 -11.91
N PHE A 60 -7.42 0.56 -11.40
CA PHE A 60 -6.65 1.71 -10.93
C PHE A 60 -5.74 1.33 -9.75
N TYR A 61 -6.26 0.66 -8.73
CA TYR A 61 -5.45 0.26 -7.57
C TYR A 61 -4.42 -0.82 -7.91
N GLU A 62 -4.76 -1.77 -8.79
CA GLU A 62 -3.82 -2.79 -9.28
C GLU A 62 -2.66 -2.13 -10.02
N LYS A 63 -2.95 -1.30 -11.03
CA LYS A 63 -1.92 -0.72 -11.91
C LYS A 63 -1.13 0.43 -11.29
N GLN A 64 -1.76 1.24 -10.44
CA GLN A 64 -1.14 2.46 -9.91
C GLN A 64 -0.53 2.28 -8.53
N GLY A 65 -0.97 1.27 -7.76
CA GLY A 65 -0.51 1.05 -6.40
C GLY A 65 -0.04 -0.37 -6.08
N GLY A 66 -0.12 -1.32 -7.02
CA GLY A 66 0.27 -2.70 -6.79
C GLY A 66 -0.65 -3.44 -5.81
N PHE A 67 -1.90 -2.99 -5.64
CA PHE A 67 -2.86 -3.64 -4.75
C PHE A 67 -3.34 -4.96 -5.35
N GLU A 68 -3.50 -5.97 -4.51
CA GLU A 68 -4.07 -7.27 -4.86
C GLU A 68 -5.53 -7.36 -4.40
N LEU A 69 -6.36 -8.04 -5.20
CA LEU A 69 -7.74 -8.31 -4.85
C LEU A 69 -7.86 -9.47 -3.85
N ALA A 70 -8.53 -9.23 -2.73
CA ALA A 70 -8.85 -10.29 -1.79
C ALA A 70 -9.87 -11.26 -2.43
N LYS A 71 -9.40 -12.44 -2.88
CA LYS A 71 -10.20 -13.41 -3.66
C LYS A 71 -11.56 -13.73 -3.05
N LYS A 72 -11.65 -13.82 -1.72
CA LYS A 72 -12.90 -14.11 -0.98
C LYS A 72 -13.95 -12.98 -1.06
N ARG A 73 -13.53 -11.75 -1.38
CA ARG A 73 -14.31 -10.52 -1.40
C ARG A 73 -14.59 -10.00 -2.81
N LYS A 74 -14.20 -10.74 -3.86
CA LYS A 74 -14.26 -10.29 -5.26
C LYS A 74 -15.67 -9.88 -5.71
N ASN A 75 -16.71 -10.50 -5.14
CA ASN A 75 -18.10 -10.28 -5.53
C ASN A 75 -18.84 -9.29 -4.61
N ASP A 76 -18.15 -8.72 -3.62
CA ASP A 76 -18.75 -7.72 -2.74
C ASP A 76 -19.05 -6.43 -3.55
N PRO A 77 -20.07 -5.63 -3.21
CA PRO A 77 -20.33 -4.36 -3.88
C PRO A 77 -19.13 -3.40 -3.86
N TYR A 78 -18.26 -3.56 -2.85
CA TYR A 78 -17.00 -2.88 -2.73
C TYR A 78 -15.89 -3.88 -2.39
N PRO A 79 -15.27 -4.55 -3.37
CA PRO A 79 -14.29 -5.59 -3.10
C PRO A 79 -13.08 -5.03 -2.35
N THR A 80 -12.68 -5.73 -1.28
CA THR A 80 -11.48 -5.38 -0.53
C THR A 80 -10.24 -5.70 -1.36
N MET A 81 -9.34 -4.72 -1.46
CA MET A 81 -8.00 -4.89 -2.00
C MET A 81 -6.97 -4.53 -0.94
N TYR A 82 -5.79 -5.13 -1.03
CA TYR A 82 -4.71 -4.90 -0.08
C TYR A 82 -3.37 -4.71 -0.77
N LEU A 83 -2.50 -3.93 -0.14
CA LEU A 83 -1.10 -3.79 -0.49
C LEU A 83 -0.29 -4.33 0.70
N ASP A 84 0.52 -5.35 0.43
CA ASP A 84 1.46 -5.89 1.40
C ASP A 84 2.70 -4.98 1.48
N ILE A 85 2.95 -4.38 2.63
CA ILE A 85 4.06 -3.43 2.77
C ILE A 85 5.40 -4.09 3.06
N LEU A 86 5.45 -5.36 3.49
CA LEU A 86 6.74 -5.94 3.90
C LEU A 86 7.73 -6.03 2.74
N PRO A 87 7.37 -6.57 1.55
CA PRO A 87 8.32 -6.62 0.44
C PRO A 87 8.83 -5.23 0.07
N ILE A 88 7.95 -4.23 0.14
CA ILE A 88 8.28 -2.83 -0.14
C ILE A 88 9.26 -2.29 0.90
N LYS A 89 9.05 -2.57 2.20
CA LYS A 89 9.98 -2.14 3.26
C LYS A 89 11.34 -2.81 3.15
N GLU A 90 11.38 -4.08 2.74
CA GLU A 90 12.63 -4.81 2.52
C GLU A 90 13.42 -4.22 1.34
N GLU A 91 12.73 -3.92 0.23
CA GLU A 91 13.32 -3.26 -0.94
C GLU A 91 13.80 -1.83 -0.62
N LEU A 92 13.02 -1.05 0.13
CA LEU A 92 13.44 0.29 0.55
C LEU A 92 14.65 0.27 1.48
N LYS A 93 14.82 -0.77 2.30
CA LYS A 93 16.03 -0.93 3.12
C LYS A 93 17.25 -1.20 2.25
N SER A 94 17.16 -2.11 1.28
CA SER A 94 18.30 -2.48 0.44
C SER A 94 18.80 -1.33 -0.45
N VAL A 95 17.91 -0.40 -0.84
CA VAL A 95 18.28 0.82 -1.59
C VAL A 95 18.98 1.86 -0.70
N ASN A 96 18.61 1.97 0.58
CA ASN A 96 19.19 2.97 1.49
C ASN A 96 20.48 2.51 2.17
N THR A 97 20.80 1.22 2.09
CA THR A 97 22.08 0.65 2.55
C THR A 97 23.17 0.95 1.53
N GLU A 98 23.86 2.09 1.65
CA GLU A 98 25.14 2.32 0.96
C GLU A 98 26.34 1.83 1.81
N LEU A 99 27.50 1.66 1.16
CA LEU A 99 28.78 1.08 1.63
C LEU A 99 29.25 1.38 3.08
N GLY A 100 28.67 2.35 3.77
CA GLY A 100 28.97 2.71 5.17
C GLY A 100 28.45 1.71 6.20
N ASP A 101 27.40 0.94 5.89
CA ASP A 101 26.79 -0.02 6.84
C ASP A 101 27.64 -1.29 7.06
N PHE A 102 28.72 -1.46 6.27
CA PHE A 102 29.69 -2.56 6.43
C PHE A 102 30.82 -2.28 7.44
N LYS A 103 30.82 -1.14 8.15
CA LYS A 103 31.83 -0.89 9.18
C LYS A 103 31.36 -1.25 10.59
N SER A 104 31.69 -2.48 10.99
CA SER A 104 32.44 -2.80 12.22
C SER A 104 31.97 -4.09 12.90
N THR A 105 32.36 -5.24 12.33
CA THR A 105 32.79 -6.38 13.14
C THR A 105 34.31 -6.47 13.11
N LYS A 106 34.95 -5.57 13.84
CA LYS A 106 36.27 -5.82 14.43
C LYS A 106 36.17 -5.47 15.91
N ASN A 107 36.02 -6.51 16.73
CA ASN A 107 36.91 -6.87 17.83
C ASN A 107 36.41 -8.17 18.45
#